data_AF-A0A940PA26-F1
#
_entry.id   AF-A0A940PA26-F1
#
_cell.length_a   1.000
_cell.length_b   1.000
_cell.length_c   1.000
_cell.angle_alpha   90.00
_cell.angle_beta   90.00
_cell.angle_gamma   90.00
#
_symmetry.space_group_name_H-M   'P 1'
#
loop_
_entity.id
_entity.type
_entity.pdbx_description
1 polymer ?
#
loop_
_entity_poly.entity_id
_entity_poly.type
_entity_poly.pdbx_seq_one_letter_code
_entity_poly.pdbx_strand_id
1 'polypeptide(L)'
;MILGAGGSMEDDWLMRQFKAVGSGIGMVLKKELSSVELGDIQVNEGEALSREVLLNELLANGEYQQAFLLVNSLKFKMSLYEFNIVADWFIGYLKKLPQDAEPISARLIEDYHEKLKALL
;
A
#
# COMPACT_ATOMS: atom_id res chain seq x y z
N MET A 1 -27.32 33.63 -1.53
CA MET A 1 -26.00 33.88 -2.13
C MET A 1 -25.03 32.86 -1.52
N ILE A 2 -24.74 31.85 -2.34
CA ILE A 2 -23.63 30.86 -2.42
C ILE A 2 -22.54 30.78 -1.30
N LEU A 3 -22.45 29.55 -0.75
CA LEU A 3 -21.31 28.62 -0.49
C LEU A 3 -20.08 29.13 0.31
N GLY A 4 -19.35 28.33 1.10
CA GLY A 4 -19.32 26.87 1.33
C GLY A 4 -17.96 26.48 1.97
N ALA A 5 -17.84 25.17 2.28
CA ALA A 5 -16.61 24.42 2.58
C ALA A 5 -15.91 24.62 3.95
N GLY A 6 -16.31 23.79 4.92
CA GLY A 6 -15.54 23.47 6.13
C GLY A 6 -14.73 22.17 5.99
N GLY A 7 -14.00 22.00 4.90
CA GLY A 7 -13.05 20.90 4.69
C GLY A 7 -12.04 21.30 3.63
N SER A 8 -10.79 21.61 4.00
CA SER A 8 -9.72 21.90 3.02
C SER A 8 -8.33 22.12 3.62
N MET A 9 -8.02 21.55 4.80
CA MET A 9 -6.62 21.53 5.25
C MET A 9 -6.11 20.10 5.32
N GLU A 10 -6.91 19.17 5.86
CA GLU A 10 -6.59 17.75 5.90
C GLU A 10 -6.56 17.11 4.51
N ASP A 11 -7.62 17.32 3.73
CA ASP A 11 -7.69 16.93 2.31
C ASP A 11 -6.57 17.56 1.47
N ASP A 12 -6.22 18.83 1.75
CA ASP A 12 -5.23 19.57 0.98
C ASP A 12 -3.80 19.07 1.21
N TRP A 13 -3.44 18.67 2.45
CA TRP A 13 -2.13 18.10 2.73
C TRP A 13 -2.01 16.66 2.22
N LEU A 14 -3.08 15.86 2.36
CA LEU A 14 -3.17 14.52 1.77
C LEU A 14 -3.00 14.60 0.25
N MET A 15 -3.77 15.46 -0.43
CA MET A 15 -3.72 15.62 -1.89
C MET A 15 -2.38 16.17 -2.41
N ARG A 16 -1.61 16.88 -1.57
CA ARG A 16 -0.24 17.32 -1.88
C ARG A 16 0.81 16.22 -1.71
N GLN A 17 0.64 15.31 -0.74
CA GLN A 17 1.47 14.10 -0.61
C GLN A 17 1.21 13.15 -1.80
N PHE A 18 -0.05 12.97 -2.20
CA PHE A 18 -0.46 12.19 -3.39
C PHE A 18 0.24 12.62 -4.68
N LYS A 19 0.45 13.94 -4.89
CA LYS A 19 1.15 14.46 -6.08
C LYS A 19 2.67 14.31 -6.02
N ALA A 20 3.27 14.26 -4.82
CA ALA A 20 4.72 14.26 -4.64
C ALA A 20 5.34 12.85 -4.72
N VAL A 21 4.60 11.81 -4.36
CA VAL A 21 5.12 10.42 -4.24
C VAL A 21 4.91 9.59 -5.53
N GLY A 22 4.08 10.04 -6.45
CA GLY A 22 3.49 9.22 -7.52
C GLY A 22 4.35 8.86 -8.75
N SER A 23 5.65 9.13 -8.81
CA SER A 23 6.40 8.93 -10.07
C SER A 23 7.14 7.59 -10.19
N GLY A 24 7.64 7.03 -9.09
CA GLY A 24 8.51 5.83 -9.12
C GLY A 24 7.82 4.55 -8.63
N ILE A 25 7.48 4.52 -7.33
CA ILE A 25 6.95 3.32 -6.65
C ILE A 25 5.56 2.93 -7.21
N GLY A 26 4.67 3.91 -7.40
CA GLY A 26 3.34 3.67 -7.95
C GLY A 26 3.32 3.12 -9.38
N MET A 27 4.31 3.49 -10.20
CA MET A 27 4.45 2.94 -11.55
C MET A 27 4.95 1.48 -11.51
N VAL A 28 5.80 1.14 -10.55
CA VAL A 28 6.29 -0.24 -10.34
C VAL A 28 5.17 -1.14 -9.81
N LEU A 29 4.41 -0.70 -8.80
CA LEU A 29 3.23 -1.42 -8.28
C LEU A 29 2.24 -1.69 -9.42
N LYS A 30 1.83 -0.64 -10.15
CA LYS A 30 0.82 -0.77 -11.21
C LYS A 30 1.27 -1.68 -12.36
N LYS A 31 2.57 -1.75 -12.64
CA LYS A 31 3.12 -2.65 -13.65
C LYS A 31 3.13 -4.10 -13.17
N GLU A 32 3.64 -4.35 -11.97
CA GLU A 32 3.81 -5.71 -11.42
C GLU A 32 2.47 -6.32 -10.96
N LEU A 33 1.48 -5.51 -10.58
CA LEU A 33 0.12 -5.94 -10.21
C LEU A 33 -0.94 -5.61 -11.27
N SER A 34 -0.55 -5.39 -12.53
CA SER A 34 -1.45 -4.91 -13.60
C SER A 34 -2.73 -5.75 -13.84
N SER A 35 -2.79 -6.99 -13.35
CA SER A 35 -3.94 -7.89 -13.44
C SER A 35 -4.68 -8.10 -12.11
N VAL A 36 -4.28 -7.42 -11.02
CA VAL A 36 -4.85 -7.60 -9.68
C VAL A 36 -5.38 -6.26 -9.16
N GLU A 37 -6.67 -6.22 -8.86
CA GLU A 37 -7.32 -5.08 -8.20
C GLU A 37 -7.29 -5.30 -6.67
N LEU A 38 -6.75 -4.34 -5.93
CA LEU A 38 -6.75 -4.35 -4.46
C LEU A 38 -8.06 -3.76 -3.89
N GLY A 39 -8.78 -3.00 -4.72
CA GLY A 39 -10.08 -2.40 -4.41
C GLY A 39 -10.00 -1.31 -3.34
N ASP A 40 -11.16 -0.89 -2.83
CA ASP A 40 -11.23 0.32 -1.97
C ASP A 40 -11.56 0.03 -0.50
N ILE A 41 -11.09 0.90 0.40
CA ILE A 41 -11.46 0.98 1.81
C ILE A 41 -12.48 2.09 1.97
N GLN A 42 -13.63 1.78 2.54
CA GLN A 42 -14.60 2.80 2.93
C GLN A 42 -14.07 3.54 4.16
N VAL A 43 -13.84 4.84 4.01
CA VAL A 43 -13.29 5.70 5.06
C VAL A 43 -14.38 6.52 5.73
N ASN A 44 -15.35 7.03 4.96
CA ASN A 44 -16.53 7.76 5.45
C ASN A 44 -17.78 7.41 4.63
N GLU A 45 -18.94 7.94 5.02
CA GLU A 45 -20.17 7.81 4.23
C GLU A 45 -19.98 8.37 2.81
N GLY A 46 -19.94 7.47 1.83
CA GLY A 46 -19.75 7.82 0.42
C GLY A 46 -18.30 8.06 -0.01
N GLU A 47 -17.33 7.95 0.90
CA GLU A 47 -15.91 8.15 0.59
C GLU A 47 -15.14 6.83 0.66
N ALA A 48 -14.41 6.54 -0.41
CA ALA A 48 -13.63 5.32 -0.56
C ALA A 48 -12.20 5.66 -0.99
N LEU A 49 -11.23 5.03 -0.33
CA LEU A 49 -9.81 5.18 -0.60
C LEU A 49 -9.27 3.92 -1.26
N SER A 50 -8.61 4.05 -2.42
CA SER A 50 -7.98 2.94 -3.12
C SER A 50 -6.85 2.34 -2.29
N ARG A 51 -6.86 1.00 -2.12
CA ARG A 51 -5.80 0.27 -1.42
C ARG A 51 -4.48 0.34 -2.17
N GLU A 52 -4.48 0.43 -3.49
CA GLU A 52 -3.27 0.64 -4.30
C GLU A 52 -2.61 1.97 -3.95
N VAL A 53 -3.41 3.02 -3.83
CA VAL A 53 -2.88 4.33 -3.47
C VAL A 53 -2.34 4.32 -2.04
N LEU A 54 -3.13 3.84 -1.09
CA LEU A 54 -2.70 3.74 0.31
C LEU A 54 -1.43 2.90 0.46
N LEU A 55 -1.33 1.75 -0.24
CA LEU A 55 -0.15 0.89 -0.19
C LEU A 55 1.09 1.61 -0.73
N ASN A 56 0.96 2.38 -1.82
CA ASN A 56 2.08 3.17 -2.34
C ASN A 56 2.55 4.23 -1.35
N GLU A 57 1.63 4.92 -0.66
CA GLU A 57 1.96 5.93 0.34
C GLU A 57 2.70 5.33 1.53
N LEU A 58 2.16 4.23 2.09
CA LEU A 58 2.78 3.52 3.20
C LEU A 58 4.21 3.09 2.85
N LEU A 59 4.41 2.55 1.64
CA LEU A 59 5.74 2.13 1.19
C LEU A 59 6.70 3.29 0.95
N ALA A 60 6.22 4.42 0.44
CA ALA A 60 7.04 5.60 0.22
C ALA A 60 7.44 6.30 1.52
N ASN A 61 6.58 6.25 2.53
CA ASN A 61 6.83 6.81 3.86
C ASN A 61 7.64 5.86 4.76
N GLY A 62 7.95 4.65 4.29
CA GLY A 62 8.65 3.64 5.08
C GLY A 62 7.78 2.99 6.18
N GLU A 63 6.46 3.13 6.09
CA GLU A 63 5.47 2.55 7.01
C GLU A 63 5.22 1.06 6.69
N TYR A 64 6.30 0.26 6.72
CA TYR A 64 6.27 -1.11 6.23
C TYR A 64 5.38 -2.05 7.06
N GLN A 65 5.16 -1.76 8.35
CA GLN A 65 4.26 -2.54 9.19
C GLN A 65 2.80 -2.33 8.79
N GLN A 66 2.40 -1.09 8.55
CA GLN A 66 1.07 -0.73 8.08
C GLN A 66 0.84 -1.30 6.68
N ALA A 67 1.85 -1.21 5.80
CA ALA A 67 1.80 -1.82 4.47
C ALA A 67 1.63 -3.36 4.57
N PHE A 68 2.36 -4.02 5.47
CA PHE A 68 2.19 -5.45 5.73
C PHE A 68 0.77 -5.78 6.22
N LEU A 69 0.21 -5.02 7.15
CA LEU A 69 -1.15 -5.25 7.65
C LEU A 69 -2.18 -5.09 6.53
N LEU A 70 -2.02 -4.08 5.68
CA LEU A 70 -2.86 -3.86 4.52
C LEU A 70 -2.79 -5.05 3.56
N VAL A 71 -1.59 -5.47 3.15
CA VAL A 71 -1.38 -6.64 2.28
C VAL A 71 -1.99 -7.90 2.90
N ASN A 72 -1.69 -8.19 4.17
CA ASN A 72 -2.23 -9.34 4.88
C ASN A 72 -3.76 -9.33 5.00
N SER A 73 -4.39 -8.15 5.00
CA SER A 73 -5.86 -8.05 5.02
C SER A 73 -6.52 -8.50 3.70
N LEU A 74 -5.78 -8.41 2.58
CA LEU A 74 -6.28 -8.74 1.24
C LEU A 74 -6.60 -10.23 1.08
N LYS A 75 -6.01 -11.12 1.91
CA LYS A 75 -6.33 -12.56 1.90
C LYS A 75 -7.82 -12.86 2.11
N PHE A 76 -8.57 -11.92 2.69
CA PHE A 76 -10.01 -12.04 2.91
C PHE A 76 -10.86 -11.33 1.84
N LYS A 77 -10.23 -10.74 0.83
CA LYS A 77 -10.85 -9.86 -0.17
C LYS A 77 -10.63 -10.31 -1.61
N MET A 78 -9.64 -11.17 -1.86
CA MET A 78 -9.30 -11.68 -3.19
C MET A 78 -9.02 -13.19 -3.16
N SER A 79 -8.85 -13.80 -4.32
CA SER A 79 -8.51 -15.22 -4.42
C SER A 79 -7.12 -15.51 -3.86
N LEU A 80 -6.88 -16.78 -3.52
CA LEU A 80 -5.56 -17.25 -3.08
C LEU A 80 -4.44 -16.94 -4.08
N TYR A 81 -4.77 -17.04 -5.38
CA TYR A 81 -3.83 -16.78 -6.46
C TYR A 81 -3.46 -15.30 -6.53
N GLU A 82 -4.45 -14.41 -6.53
CA GLU A 82 -4.24 -12.96 -6.53
C GLU A 82 -3.49 -12.50 -5.28
N PHE A 83 -3.86 -13.04 -4.11
CA PHE A 83 -3.19 -12.72 -2.86
C PHE A 83 -1.70 -13.12 -2.91
N ASN A 84 -1.37 -14.28 -3.48
CA ASN A 84 0.03 -14.69 -3.64
C ASN A 84 0.81 -13.73 -4.55
N ILE A 85 0.23 -13.27 -5.64
CA ILE A 85 0.86 -12.27 -6.52
C ILE A 85 1.20 -11.00 -5.72
N VAL A 86 0.24 -10.49 -4.93
CA VAL A 86 0.44 -9.26 -4.13
C VAL A 86 1.46 -9.48 -3.01
N ALA A 87 1.40 -10.62 -2.32
CA ALA A 87 2.33 -10.96 -1.25
C ALA A 87 3.78 -11.09 -1.76
N ASP A 88 3.98 -11.81 -2.87
CA ASP A 88 5.31 -12.00 -3.47
C ASP A 88 5.87 -10.67 -3.99
N TRP A 89 5.00 -9.85 -4.60
CA TRP A 89 5.34 -8.48 -4.99
C TRP A 89 5.83 -7.64 -3.80
N PHE A 90 5.07 -7.61 -2.70
CA PHE A 90 5.38 -6.82 -1.51
C PHE A 90 6.72 -7.24 -0.89
N ILE A 91 6.96 -8.55 -0.72
CA ILE A 91 8.24 -9.06 -0.21
C ILE A 91 9.38 -8.75 -1.19
N GLY A 92 9.14 -8.89 -2.50
CA GLY A 92 10.10 -8.54 -3.54
C GLY A 92 10.48 -7.05 -3.52
N TYR A 93 9.51 -6.16 -3.27
CA TYR A 93 9.75 -4.73 -3.10
C TYR A 93 10.68 -4.46 -1.90
N LEU A 94 10.36 -5.02 -0.72
CA LEU A 94 11.15 -4.80 0.49
C LEU A 94 12.61 -5.29 0.34
N LYS A 95 12.82 -6.43 -0.34
CA LYS A 95 14.16 -6.98 -0.62
C LYS A 95 15.00 -6.12 -1.57
N LYS A 96 14.37 -5.28 -2.40
CA LYS A 96 15.05 -4.38 -3.35
C LYS A 96 15.41 -3.02 -2.72
N LEU A 97 14.94 -2.73 -1.51
CA LEU A 97 15.24 -1.46 -0.83
C LEU A 97 16.74 -1.37 -0.50
N PRO A 98 17.35 -0.19 -0.66
CA PRO A 98 18.75 0.03 -0.29
C PRO A 98 18.96 -0.29 1.20
N GLN A 99 19.95 -1.15 1.49
CA GLN A 99 20.25 -1.67 2.82
C GLN A 99 21.17 -0.73 3.62
N ASP A 100 21.80 0.19 2.91
CA ASP A 100 22.82 1.13 3.33
C ASP A 100 22.28 2.29 4.21
N ALA A 101 20.96 2.42 4.35
CA ALA A 101 20.29 3.35 5.25
C ALA A 101 19.32 2.67 6.24
N GLU A 102 19.45 1.34 6.41
CA GLU A 102 18.58 0.45 7.20
C GLU A 102 17.12 0.92 7.39
N PRO A 103 16.30 0.98 6.32
CA PRO A 103 14.88 1.28 6.44
C PRO A 103 14.07 0.09 7.01
N ILE A 104 14.51 -1.15 6.77
CA ILE A 104 13.88 -2.38 7.27
C ILE A 104 14.91 -3.52 7.34
N SER A 105 14.87 -4.33 8.41
CA SER A 105 15.82 -5.44 8.58
C SER A 105 15.42 -6.70 7.78
N ALA A 106 16.42 -7.45 7.30
CA ALA A 106 16.19 -8.73 6.62
C ALA A 106 15.38 -9.73 7.47
N ARG A 107 15.59 -9.73 8.79
CA ARG A 107 14.82 -10.56 9.73
C ARG A 107 13.34 -10.20 9.73
N LEU A 108 13.00 -8.92 9.66
CA LEU A 108 11.61 -8.46 9.62
C LEU A 108 10.94 -8.77 8.27
N ILE A 109 11.69 -8.66 7.17
CA ILE A 109 11.20 -9.08 5.85
C ILE A 109 10.84 -10.57 5.85
N GLU A 110 11.68 -11.42 6.45
CA GLU A 110 11.40 -12.86 6.53
C GLU A 110 10.19 -13.15 7.43
N ASP A 111 10.07 -12.46 8.56
CA ASP A 111 8.87 -12.57 9.43
C ASP A 111 7.58 -12.20 8.68
N TYR A 112 7.60 -11.16 7.84
CA TYR A 112 6.47 -10.82 6.98
C TYR A 112 6.18 -11.90 5.95
N HIS A 113 7.22 -12.45 5.31
CA HIS A 113 7.07 -13.50 4.31
C HIS A 113 6.40 -14.74 4.90
N GLU A 114 6.91 -15.23 6.04
CA GLU A 114 6.34 -16.36 6.76
C GLU A 114 4.88 -16.09 7.16
N LYS A 115 4.57 -14.91 7.70
CA LYS A 115 3.19 -14.57 8.09
C LYS A 115 2.21 -14.47 6.93
N LEU A 116 2.67 -14.02 5.76
CA LEU A 116 1.84 -13.98 4.55
C LEU A 116 1.61 -15.39 3.98
N LYS A 117 2.57 -16.32 4.16
CA LYS A 117 2.47 -17.70 3.68
C LYS A 117 1.81 -18.67 4.67
N ALA A 118 1.85 -18.40 5.96
CA ALA A 118 1.34 -19.28 7.02
C ALA A 118 -0.18 -19.54 7.02
N LEU A 119 -0.93 -18.89 6.13
CA LEU A 119 -2.38 -19.02 6.00
C LEU A 119 -2.81 -19.56 4.63
N LEU A 120 -1.86 -20.06 3.85
CA LEU A 120 -2.07 -20.86 2.63
C LEU A 120 -2.06 -22.35 2.98
#